data_AF-A0A330M2N6-F1
#
_entry.id   AF-A0A330M2N6-F1
#
_cell.length_a   1.000
_cell.length_b   1.000
_cell.length_c   1.000
_cell.angle_alpha   90.00
_cell.angle_beta   90.00
_cell.angle_gamma   90.00
#
_symmetry.space_group_name_H-M   'P 1'
#
loop_
_entity.id
_entity.type
_entity.pdbx_description
1 polymer ?
#
loop_
_entity_poly.entity_id
_entity_poly.type
_entity_poly.pdbx_seq_one_letter_code
_entity_poly.pdbx_strand_id
1 'polypeptide(L)'
;MSEAKKETTIFQLADQFIALANEINAREQDVSKVGTAMRFAASRFNAFEASLKSADLSAERDNAIEWFTNEYKEMLTDNLNDHIKNPSMSKDQESKEQGATEQEPAKDDAVQIFTK
;
A
#
# COMPACT_ATOMS: atom_id res chain seq x y z
N MET A 1 -19.19 19.92 -30.94
CA MET A 1 -17.81 19.61 -30.53
C MET A 1 -17.90 18.49 -29.51
N SER A 2 -17.57 17.27 -29.90
CA SER A 2 -17.61 16.12 -28.99
C SER A 2 -16.52 16.30 -27.95
N GLU A 3 -16.86 16.42 -26.67
CA GLU A 3 -15.87 16.40 -25.61
C GLU A 3 -15.14 15.06 -25.65
N ALA A 4 -13.83 15.11 -25.86
CA ALA A 4 -12.98 13.94 -25.70
C ALA A 4 -13.03 13.53 -24.22
N LYS A 5 -13.60 12.36 -23.95
CA LYS A 5 -13.69 11.79 -22.60
C LYS A 5 -12.26 11.62 -22.06
N LYS A 6 -11.87 12.46 -21.10
CA LYS A 6 -10.56 12.37 -20.45
C LYS A 6 -10.48 11.02 -19.73
N GLU A 7 -9.56 10.16 -20.15
CA GLU A 7 -9.34 8.86 -19.51
C GLU A 7 -8.79 9.05 -18.09
N THR A 8 -9.29 8.26 -17.14
CA THR A 8 -8.81 8.26 -15.76
C THR A 8 -7.41 7.66 -15.71
N THR A 9 -6.47 8.33 -15.06
CA THR A 9 -5.10 7.82 -14.92
C THR A 9 -5.02 6.73 -13.85
N ILE A 10 -3.96 5.89 -13.91
CA ILE A 10 -3.68 4.90 -12.86
C ILE A 10 -3.56 5.54 -11.47
N PHE A 11 -2.97 6.73 -11.38
CA PHE A 11 -2.86 7.49 -10.13
C PHE A 11 -4.23 7.85 -9.56
N GLN A 12 -5.14 8.35 -10.41
CA GLN A 12 -6.50 8.68 -9.99
C GLN A 12 -7.32 7.45 -9.56
N LEU A 13 -7.03 6.28 -10.11
CA LEU A 13 -7.64 5.02 -9.66
C LEU A 13 -7.03 4.56 -8.33
N ALA A 14 -5.70 4.63 -8.19
CA ALA A 14 -5.00 4.32 -6.95
C ALA A 14 -5.49 5.20 -5.79
N ASP A 15 -5.66 6.49 -6.02
CA ASP A 15 -6.17 7.44 -5.03
C ASP A 15 -7.56 7.06 -4.48
N GLN A 16 -8.42 6.45 -5.30
CA GLN A 16 -9.72 5.96 -4.84
C GLN A 16 -9.59 4.77 -3.89
N PHE A 17 -8.67 3.84 -4.15
CA PHE A 17 -8.38 2.74 -3.24
C PHE A 17 -7.75 3.24 -1.93
N ILE A 18 -6.85 4.23 -2.00
CA ILE A 18 -6.25 4.86 -0.82
C ILE A 18 -7.30 5.62 0.00
N ALA A 19 -8.21 6.36 -0.64
CA ALA A 19 -9.30 7.04 0.05
C ALA A 19 -10.17 6.06 0.85
N LEU A 20 -10.55 4.94 0.24
CA LEU A 20 -11.29 3.88 0.94
C LEU A 20 -10.48 3.26 2.08
N ALA A 21 -9.18 3.03 1.88
CA ALA A 21 -8.31 2.50 2.93
C ALA A 21 -8.19 3.47 4.12
N ASN A 22 -8.14 4.78 3.87
CA ASN A 22 -8.13 5.79 4.91
C ASN A 22 -9.44 5.80 5.70
N GLU A 23 -10.59 5.64 5.04
CA GLU A 23 -11.88 5.49 5.71
C GLU A 23 -11.94 4.22 6.58
N ILE A 24 -11.42 3.09 6.09
CA ILE A 24 -11.34 1.85 6.86
C ILE A 24 -10.41 2.05 8.06
N ASN A 25 -9.24 2.67 7.85
CA ASN A 25 -8.26 2.91 8.91
C ASN A 25 -8.80 3.84 10.00
N ALA A 26 -9.62 4.83 9.65
CA ALA A 26 -10.29 5.69 10.62
C ALA A 26 -11.26 4.92 11.54
N ARG A 27 -11.83 3.80 11.06
CA ARG A 27 -12.72 2.92 11.84
C ARG A 27 -11.98 1.85 12.62
N GLU A 28 -11.01 1.20 11.99
CA GLU A 28 -10.28 0.07 12.58
C GLU A 28 -9.12 0.51 13.49
N GLN A 29 -8.62 1.73 13.31
CA GLN A 29 -7.50 2.32 14.04
C GLN A 29 -6.22 1.43 14.04
N ASP A 30 -6.04 0.64 12.99
CA ASP A 30 -4.93 -0.32 12.84
C ASP A 30 -4.43 -0.32 11.39
N VAL A 31 -3.38 0.45 11.15
CA VAL A 31 -2.79 0.61 9.82
C VAL A 31 -2.16 -0.68 9.30
N SER A 32 -1.64 -1.53 10.19
CA SER A 32 -1.03 -2.82 9.83
C SER A 32 -2.09 -3.80 9.33
N LYS A 33 -3.25 -3.85 9.99
CA LYS A 33 -4.42 -4.64 9.56
C LYS A 33 -4.99 -4.12 8.25
N VAL A 34 -5.20 -2.80 8.10
CA VAL A 34 -5.69 -2.21 6.84
C VAL A 34 -4.71 -2.46 5.69
N GLY A 35 -3.41 -2.27 5.92
CA GLY A 35 -2.38 -2.55 4.92
C GLY A 35 -2.34 -4.03 4.50
N THR A 36 -2.53 -4.95 5.46
CA THR A 36 -2.64 -6.39 5.16
C THR A 36 -3.89 -6.71 4.35
N ALA A 37 -5.03 -6.11 4.70
CA ALA A 37 -6.26 -6.26 3.94
C ALA A 37 -6.12 -5.74 2.50
N MET A 38 -5.44 -4.61 2.31
CA MET A 38 -5.16 -4.05 0.99
C MET A 38 -4.32 -4.99 0.13
N ARG A 39 -3.22 -5.55 0.68
CA ARG A 39 -2.40 -6.54 -0.05
C ARG A 39 -3.22 -7.78 -0.44
N PHE A 40 -4.08 -8.27 0.45
CA PHE A 40 -4.94 -9.42 0.17
C PHE A 40 -6.04 -9.10 -0.86
N ALA A 41 -6.61 -7.89 -0.83
CA ALA A 41 -7.56 -7.46 -1.84
C ALA A 41 -6.92 -7.35 -3.23
N ALA A 42 -5.73 -6.75 -3.31
CA ALA A 42 -4.96 -6.65 -4.55
C ALA A 42 -4.63 -8.04 -5.12
N SER A 43 -4.18 -8.98 -4.29
CA SER A 43 -3.86 -10.34 -4.77
C SER A 43 -5.07 -11.07 -5.33
N ARG A 44 -6.26 -10.91 -4.73
CA ARG A 44 -7.52 -11.48 -5.24
C ARG A 44 -7.92 -10.87 -6.57
N PHE A 45 -7.79 -9.54 -6.70
CA PHE A 45 -8.12 -8.85 -7.94
C PHE A 45 -7.17 -9.24 -9.07
N ASN A 46 -5.86 -9.30 -8.80
CA ASN A 46 -4.84 -9.69 -9.77
C ASN A 46 -4.98 -11.16 -10.20
N ALA A 47 -5.34 -12.06 -9.28
CA ALA A 47 -5.67 -13.44 -9.63
C ALA A 47 -6.88 -13.54 -10.56
N PHE A 48 -7.91 -12.71 -10.33
CA PHE A 48 -9.05 -12.61 -11.23
C PHE A 48 -8.65 -12.01 -12.59
N GLU A 49 -7.85 -10.95 -12.62
CA GLU A 49 -7.30 -10.39 -13.85
C GLU A 49 -6.53 -11.43 -14.66
N ALA A 50 -5.67 -12.23 -14.02
CA ALA A 50 -4.95 -13.33 -14.66
C ALA A 50 -5.92 -14.34 -15.29
N SER A 51 -6.98 -14.71 -14.56
CA SER A 51 -7.99 -15.65 -15.07
C SER A 51 -8.78 -15.15 -16.28
N LEU A 52 -8.92 -13.82 -16.44
CA LEU A 52 -9.57 -13.23 -17.61
C LEU A 52 -8.65 -13.16 -18.83
N LYS A 53 -7.34 -13.00 -18.61
CA LYS A 53 -6.34 -12.80 -19.67
C LYS A 53 -5.71 -14.10 -20.15
N SER A 54 -5.71 -15.14 -19.32
CA SER A 54 -5.06 -16.41 -19.58
C SER A 54 -5.96 -17.38 -20.34
N ALA A 55 -5.39 -18.06 -21.34
CA ALA A 55 -6.05 -19.19 -22.02
C ALA A 55 -5.88 -20.51 -21.26
N ASP A 56 -4.77 -20.66 -20.52
CA ASP A 56 -4.49 -21.78 -19.63
C ASP A 56 -3.78 -21.28 -18.35
N LEU A 57 -4.59 -20.86 -17.38
CA LEU A 57 -4.07 -20.30 -16.13
C LEU A 57 -3.26 -21.32 -15.33
N SER A 58 -3.50 -22.62 -15.54
CA SER A 58 -2.73 -23.67 -14.86
C SER A 58 -1.28 -23.68 -15.36
N ALA A 59 -1.07 -23.57 -16.67
CA ALA A 59 0.27 -23.50 -17.26
C ALA A 59 0.95 -22.13 -17.04
N GLU A 60 0.16 -21.05 -16.97
CA GLU A 60 0.67 -19.67 -16.88
C GLU A 60 0.77 -19.13 -15.45
N ARG A 61 0.33 -19.89 -14.43
CA ARG A 61 0.24 -19.47 -13.03
C ARG A 61 1.52 -18.80 -12.52
N ASP A 62 2.65 -19.46 -12.69
CA ASP A 62 3.91 -19.00 -12.08
C ASP A 62 4.43 -17.75 -12.79
N ASN A 63 4.24 -17.66 -14.12
CA ASN A 63 4.55 -16.45 -14.89
C ASN A 63 3.68 -15.27 -14.45
N ALA A 64 2.38 -15.51 -14.20
CA ALA A 64 1.49 -14.47 -13.68
C ALA A 64 1.93 -13.99 -12.30
N ILE A 65 2.27 -14.93 -11.39
CA ILE A 65 2.79 -14.59 -10.05
C ILE A 65 4.05 -13.73 -10.16
N GLU A 66 5.03 -14.14 -10.97
CA GLU A 66 6.26 -13.39 -11.19
C GLU A 66 5.97 -11.97 -11.72
N TRP A 67 5.12 -11.86 -12.73
CA TRP A 67 4.77 -10.56 -13.31
C TRP A 67 4.13 -9.62 -12.27
N PHE A 68 3.06 -10.03 -11.60
CA PHE A 68 2.37 -9.17 -10.62
C PHE A 68 3.26 -8.80 -9.43
N THR A 69 4.11 -9.72 -8.97
CA THR A 69 4.99 -9.46 -7.84
C THR A 69 6.15 -8.53 -8.19
N ASN A 70 6.68 -8.61 -9.41
CA ASN A 70 7.68 -7.67 -9.91
C ASN A 70 7.11 -6.26 -10.07
N GLU A 71 5.93 -6.11 -10.68
CA GLU A 71 5.25 -4.82 -10.80
C GLU A 71 5.01 -4.18 -9.42
N TYR A 72 4.48 -4.95 -8.46
CA TYR A 72 4.27 -4.47 -7.09
C TYR A 72 5.59 -4.06 -6.41
N LYS A 73 6.65 -4.84 -6.61
CA LYS A 73 7.97 -4.56 -6.04
C LYS A 73 8.55 -3.25 -6.57
N GLU A 74 8.43 -2.99 -7.87
CA GLU A 74 8.91 -1.74 -8.48
C GLU A 74 8.15 -0.54 -7.91
N MET A 75 6.81 -0.59 -7.91
CA MET A 75 5.97 0.46 -7.33
C MET A 75 6.27 0.70 -5.85
N LEU A 76 6.39 -0.36 -5.05
CA LEU A 76 6.72 -0.25 -3.62
C LEU A 76 8.12 0.36 -3.41
N THR A 77 9.09 -0.04 -4.24
CA THR A 77 10.46 0.48 -4.17
C THR A 77 10.48 1.98 -4.43
N ASP A 78 9.77 2.45 -5.45
CA ASP A 78 9.69 3.88 -5.76
C ASP A 78 9.04 4.68 -4.64
N ASN A 79 7.91 4.21 -4.09
CA ASN A 79 7.25 4.87 -2.97
C ASN A 79 8.13 4.92 -1.71
N LEU A 80 8.86 3.84 -1.41
CA LEU A 80 9.81 3.82 -0.29
C LEU A 80 10.98 4.79 -0.52
N ASN A 81 11.53 4.83 -1.72
CA ASN A 81 12.58 5.77 -2.10
C ASN A 81 12.11 7.23 -1.95
N ASP A 82 10.86 7.52 -2.27
CA ASP A 82 10.28 8.85 -2.10
C ASP A 82 10.13 9.22 -0.62
N HIS A 83 9.69 8.29 0.23
CA HIS A 83 9.69 8.50 1.69
C HIS A 83 11.10 8.65 2.28
N ILE A 84 12.11 7.99 1.72
CA ILE A 84 13.52 8.16 2.13
C ILE A 84 14.03 9.55 1.73
N LYS A 85 13.69 10.02 0.52
CA LYS A 85 14.08 11.35 0.03
C LYS A 85 13.33 12.47 0.74
N ASN A 86 12.09 12.21 1.15
CA ASN A 86 11.21 13.15 1.83
C ASN A 86 10.69 12.53 3.15
N PRO A 87 11.54 12.44 4.19
CA PRO A 87 11.12 11.89 5.48
C PRO A 87 10.02 12.77 6.08
N SER A 88 8.98 12.14 6.65
CA SER A 88 7.92 12.89 7.31
C SER A 88 8.47 13.64 8.53
N MET A 89 8.09 14.92 8.67
CA MET A 89 8.55 15.84 9.73
C MET A 89 8.12 15.45 11.16
N SER A 90 7.52 14.29 11.38
CA SER A 90 6.81 13.94 12.62
C SER A 90 7.69 13.39 13.75
N LYS A 91 9.03 13.45 13.67
CA LYS A 91 9.89 12.96 14.77
C LYS A 91 10.95 13.92 15.29
N ASP A 92 11.32 14.95 14.53
CA ASP A 92 12.41 15.86 14.94
C ASP A 92 11.94 17.19 15.54
N GLN A 93 10.64 17.52 15.45
CA GLN A 93 10.10 18.76 16.03
C GLN A 93 9.40 18.58 17.39
N GLU A 94 8.90 17.39 17.73
CA GLU A 94 8.30 17.15 19.07
C GLU A 94 9.36 17.08 20.18
N SER A 95 10.56 16.57 19.88
CA SER A 95 11.64 16.41 20.88
C SER A 95 12.30 17.73 21.32
N LYS A 96 11.95 18.88 20.70
CA LYS A 96 12.43 20.21 21.12
C LYS A 96 11.39 21.08 21.83
N GLU A 97 10.12 20.71 21.85
CA GLU A 97 9.06 21.54 22.44
C GLU A 97 8.29 20.91 23.62
N GLN A 98 8.42 19.61 23.89
CA GLN A 98 7.71 19.00 25.02
C GLN A 98 8.67 18.27 25.96
N GLY A 99 8.95 18.93 27.08
CA GLY A 99 9.60 18.31 28.22
C GLY A 99 8.76 17.15 28.78
N ALA A 100 9.45 16.06 29.08
CA ALA A 100 9.13 15.02 30.07
C ALA A 100 7.65 14.63 30.23
N THR A 101 7.26 13.52 29.58
CA THR A 101 6.58 12.43 30.29
C THR A 101 6.82 11.12 29.53
N GLU A 102 7.58 10.22 30.14
CA GLU A 102 7.68 8.83 29.70
C GLU A 102 6.32 8.14 29.92
N GLN A 103 5.71 7.68 28.85
CA GLN A 103 4.76 6.57 28.89
C GLN A 103 5.28 5.51 27.93
N GLU A 104 5.59 4.32 28.48
CA GLU A 104 5.91 3.12 27.71
C GLU A 104 4.77 2.85 26.71
N PRO A 105 5.06 2.76 25.40
CA PRO A 105 4.04 2.30 24.47
C PRO A 105 3.78 0.82 24.73
N ALA A 106 2.49 0.49 24.89
CA ALA A 106 2.01 -0.88 24.93
C ALA A 106 2.59 -1.67 23.75
N LYS A 107 3.09 -2.88 24.03
CA LYS A 107 3.61 -3.79 23.02
C LYS A 107 2.48 -4.20 22.08
N ASP A 108 2.42 -3.54 20.94
CA ASP A 108 1.60 -3.95 19.82
C ASP A 108 2.43 -4.95 18.99
N ASP A 109 2.14 -6.24 19.17
CA ASP A 109 2.82 -7.36 18.51
C ASP A 109 2.63 -7.37 16.97
N ALA A 110 1.91 -6.39 16.40
CA ALA A 110 1.65 -6.26 14.97
C ALA A 110 2.66 -5.36 14.22
N VAL A 111 3.57 -4.67 14.90
CA VAL A 111 4.61 -3.87 14.22
C VAL A 111 5.72 -4.81 13.73
N GLN A 112 5.66 -5.20 12.46
CA GLN A 112 6.79 -5.86 11.82
C GLN A 112 7.98 -4.88 11.80
N ILE A 113 8.94 -5.12 12.69
CA ILE A 113 10.22 -4.43 12.67
C ILE A 113 11.00 -5.01 11.50
N PHE A 114 11.23 -4.21 10.45
CA PHE A 114 12.08 -4.58 9.32
C PHE A 114 13.56 -4.54 9.73
N THR A 115 13.96 -5.41 10.65
CA THR A 115 15.37 -5.65 10.99
C THR A 115 15.93 -6.77 10.13
N LYS A 116 17.20 -6.62 9.73
CA LYS A 116 17.97 -7.66 9.02
C LYS A 116 18.20 -8.88 9.89
#